data_AF-A0A1I4YDL0-F1
#
_entry.id   AF-A0A1I4YDL0-F1
#
_cell.length_a   1.000
_cell.length_b   1.000
_cell.length_c   1.000
_cell.angle_alpha   90.00
_cell.angle_beta   90.00
_cell.angle_gamma   90.00
#
_symmetry.space_group_name_H-M   'P 1'
#
loop_
_entity.id
_entity.type
_entity.pdbx_description
1 polymer ?
#
loop_
_entity_poly.entity_id
_entity_poly.type
_entity_poly.pdbx_seq_one_letter_code
_entity_poly.pdbx_strand_id
1 'polypeptide(L)'
;MTRDQFKRSSCPVSCALDVLGDKWSLLVIRDIMFMRKQYFRDFLTSPEKIASNILSDRLKKLEESNIVLRRRDPGNARRVIYTLTEKGLDLSPAIHELLRWGAKHEPASEVQELLAQRLNKISQD
;
A
#
# COMPACT_ATOMS: atom_id res chain seq x y z
N MET A 1 2.54 -33.18 8.81
CA MET A 1 1.41 -32.40 9.36
C MET A 1 1.72 -30.92 9.20
N THR A 2 1.40 -30.34 8.05
CA THR A 2 1.64 -28.92 7.75
C THR A 2 0.61 -28.09 8.50
N ARG A 3 1.09 -27.24 9.42
CA ARG A 3 0.27 -26.27 10.15
C ARG A 3 -0.31 -25.29 9.15
N ASP A 4 -1.55 -25.54 8.71
CA ASP A 4 -2.40 -24.56 8.01
C ASP A 4 -2.90 -23.57 9.07
N GLN A 5 -1.96 -22.83 9.65
CA GLN A 5 -2.22 -21.89 10.73
C GLN A 5 -2.54 -20.56 10.06
N PHE A 6 -3.74 -20.02 10.32
CA PHE A 6 -4.22 -18.69 9.88
C PHE A 6 -4.97 -18.58 8.55
N LYS A 7 -5.87 -19.51 8.22
CA LYS A 7 -7.03 -19.15 7.38
C LYS A 7 -8.30 -19.19 8.20
N ARG A 8 -8.82 -18.01 8.55
CA ARG A 8 -10.11 -17.87 9.25
C ARG A 8 -11.26 -18.50 8.45
N SER A 9 -11.14 -18.52 7.12
CA SER A 9 -12.04 -19.23 6.20
C SER A 9 -11.39 -19.44 4.83
N SER A 10 -12.02 -20.23 3.97
CA SER A 10 -11.64 -20.39 2.55
C SER A 10 -12.05 -19.20 1.67
N CYS A 11 -12.70 -18.17 2.23
CA CYS A 11 -13.11 -16.98 1.48
C CYS A 11 -11.87 -16.18 1.04
N PRO A 12 -11.69 -15.92 -0.27
CA PRO A 12 -10.54 -15.15 -0.77
C PRO A 12 -10.44 -13.74 -0.17
N VAL A 13 -11.58 -13.09 0.08
CA VAL A 13 -11.62 -11.76 0.72
C VAL A 13 -11.10 -11.84 2.16
N SER A 14 -11.50 -12.86 2.91
CA SER A 14 -11.02 -13.08 4.28
C SER A 14 -9.50 -13.26 4.30
N CYS A 15 -8.97 -14.09 3.39
CA CYS A 15 -7.54 -14.31 3.24
C CYS A 15 -6.79 -13.02 2.87
N ALA A 16 -7.36 -12.20 1.98
CA ALA A 16 -6.79 -10.90 1.63
C ALA A 16 -6.77 -9.95 2.84
N LEU A 17 -7.84 -9.93 3.64
CA LEU A 17 -7.94 -9.09 4.84
C LEU A 17 -7.00 -9.53 5.97
N ASP A 18 -6.61 -10.80 6.05
CA ASP A 18 -5.57 -11.24 6.99
C ASP A 18 -4.22 -10.56 6.71
N VAL A 19 -3.96 -10.23 5.43
CA VAL A 19 -2.75 -9.52 5.00
C VAL A 19 -2.95 -8.01 5.02
N LEU A 20 -4.02 -7.52 4.38
CA LEU A 20 -4.24 -6.13 4.00
C LEU A 20 -5.22 -5.36 4.91
N GLY A 21 -6.01 -6.05 5.73
CA GLY A 21 -7.19 -5.53 6.41
C GLY A 21 -6.93 -4.59 7.59
N ASP A 22 -5.76 -3.97 7.64
CA ASP A 22 -5.43 -2.94 8.61
C ASP A 22 -5.46 -1.54 7.96
N LYS A 23 -5.50 -0.50 8.79
CA LYS A 23 -5.64 0.91 8.35
C LYS A 23 -4.50 1.42 7.47
N TRP A 24 -3.34 0.75 7.42
CA TRP A 24 -2.10 1.30 6.89
C TRP A 24 -1.57 0.56 5.67
N SER A 25 -1.77 -0.75 5.58
CA SER A 25 -1.19 -1.58 4.50
C SER A 25 -1.50 -1.04 3.10
N LEU A 26 -2.77 -0.76 2.81
CA LEU A 26 -3.17 -0.23 1.51
C LEU A 26 -2.70 1.21 1.26
N LEU A 27 -2.51 2.01 2.31
CA LEU A 27 -1.95 3.37 2.18
C LEU A 27 -0.46 3.33 1.82
N VAL A 28 0.32 2.43 2.43
CA VAL A 28 1.73 2.23 2.09
C VAL A 28 1.86 1.74 0.64
N ILE A 29 1.02 0.79 0.22
CA ILE A 29 1.01 0.30 -1.17
C ILE A 29 0.65 1.43 -2.15
N ARG A 30 -0.41 2.21 -1.85
CA ARG A 30 -0.81 3.41 -2.63
C ARG A 30 0.36 4.38 -2.78
N ASP A 31 1.09 4.63 -1.70
CA ASP A 31 2.20 5.57 -1.69
C ASP A 31 3.38 5.11 -2.56
N ILE A 32 3.70 3.82 -2.56
CA ILE A 32 4.71 3.26 -3.48
C ILE A 32 4.23 3.36 -4.93
N MET A 33 2.98 2.97 -5.17
CA MET A 33 2.41 2.81 -6.52
C MET A 33 2.17 4.15 -7.23
N PHE A 34 1.53 5.11 -6.55
CA PHE A 34 1.01 6.32 -7.17
C PHE A 34 1.76 7.59 -6.76
N MET A 35 2.42 7.58 -5.59
CA MET A 35 3.14 8.76 -5.07
C MET A 35 4.66 8.64 -5.27
N ARG A 36 5.14 7.55 -5.89
CA ARG A 36 6.56 7.26 -6.14
C ARG A 36 7.43 7.27 -4.87
N LYS A 37 6.84 6.98 -3.71
CA LYS A 37 7.58 6.89 -2.44
C LYS A 37 8.38 5.60 -2.41
N GLN A 38 9.64 5.69 -2.02
CA GLN A 38 10.55 4.54 -2.05
C GLN A 38 11.33 4.38 -0.75
N TYR A 39 11.57 5.45 0.00
CA TYR A 39 12.35 5.41 1.22
C TYR A 39 11.45 5.46 2.45
N PHE A 40 11.93 4.86 3.56
CA PHE A 40 11.20 4.85 4.84
C PHE A 40 10.70 6.25 5.27
N ARG A 41 11.55 7.27 5.08
CA ARG A 41 11.22 8.66 5.46
C ARG A 41 10.12 9.26 4.59
N ASP A 42 10.00 8.85 3.33
CA ASP A 42 8.97 9.38 2.43
C ASP A 42 7.57 9.03 2.96
N PHE A 43 7.40 7.81 3.49
CA PHE A 43 6.11 7.38 4.06
C PHE A 43 5.77 8.14 5.35
N LEU A 44 6.78 8.52 6.15
CA LEU A 44 6.55 9.31 7.37
C LEU A 44 6.07 10.73 7.06
N THR A 45 6.36 11.25 5.86
CA THR A 45 5.85 12.55 5.41
C THR A 45 4.48 12.46 4.74
N SER A 46 3.82 11.29 4.76
CA SER A 46 2.44 11.16 4.26
C SER A 46 1.46 11.94 5.14
N PRO A 47 0.41 12.55 4.56
CA PRO A 47 -0.60 13.32 5.30
C PRO A 47 -1.26 12.56 6.46
N GLU A 48 -1.35 11.24 6.35
CA GLU A 48 -1.97 10.35 7.35
C GLU A 48 -1.12 10.15 8.61
N LYS A 49 0.14 10.64 8.62
CA LYS A 49 1.02 10.68 9.80
C LYS A 49 1.18 9.33 10.48
N ILE A 50 1.52 8.29 9.72
CA ILE A 50 1.82 6.97 10.26
C ILE A 50 2.99 7.03 11.26
N ALA A 51 2.83 6.43 12.43
CA ALA A 51 3.90 6.32 13.41
C ALA A 51 5.03 5.39 12.90
N SER A 52 6.28 5.68 13.26
CA SER A 52 7.46 4.97 12.73
C SER A 52 7.51 3.48 13.09
N ASN A 53 7.10 3.12 14.30
CA ASN A 53 6.98 1.72 14.72
C ASN A 53 5.93 0.98 13.89
N ILE A 54 4.76 1.59 13.69
CA ILE A 54 3.67 1.02 12.88
C ILE A 54 4.11 0.87 11.42
N LEU A 55 4.75 1.88 10.84
CA LEU A 55 5.29 1.79 9.48
C LEU A 55 6.30 0.65 9.34
N SER A 56 7.21 0.50 10.30
CA SER A 56 8.21 -0.57 10.32
C SER A 56 7.55 -1.95 10.33
N ASP A 57 6.57 -2.14 11.21
CA ASP A 57 5.81 -3.39 11.31
C ASP A 57 5.05 -3.71 10.01
N ARG A 58 4.49 -2.68 9.37
CA ARG A 58 3.74 -2.84 8.11
C ARG A 58 4.63 -3.17 6.93
N LEU A 59 5.74 -2.47 6.76
CA LEU A 59 6.71 -2.78 5.71
C LEU A 59 7.24 -4.20 5.86
N LYS A 60 7.52 -4.63 7.10
CA LYS A 60 7.93 -6.01 7.39
C LYS A 60 6.84 -7.03 7.01
N LYS A 61 5.59 -6.80 7.41
CA LYS A 61 4.47 -7.70 7.08
C LYS A 61 4.22 -7.80 5.56
N LEU A 62 4.31 -6.67 4.86
CA LEU A 62 4.16 -6.62 3.39
C LEU A 62 5.33 -7.30 2.67
N GLU A 63 6.53 -7.24 3.23
CA GLU A 63 7.71 -7.98 2.75
C GLU A 63 7.53 -9.49 2.95
N GLU A 64 7.16 -9.93 4.15
CA GLU A 64 6.87 -11.34 4.47
C GLU A 64 5.73 -11.92 3.61
N SER A 65 4.79 -11.08 3.19
CA SER A 65 3.67 -11.47 2.32
C SER A 65 4.01 -11.45 0.82
N ASN A 66 5.27 -11.15 0.47
CA ASN A 66 5.76 -10.96 -0.90
C ASN A 66 4.93 -9.93 -1.70
N ILE A 67 4.54 -8.82 -1.05
CA ILE A 67 3.84 -7.69 -1.68
C ILE A 67 4.84 -6.57 -1.96
N VAL A 68 5.71 -6.28 -0.99
CA VAL A 68 6.77 -5.28 -1.07
C VAL A 68 8.13 -5.98 -1.10
N LEU A 69 9.03 -5.50 -1.96
CA LEU A 69 10.43 -5.88 -1.97
C LEU A 69 11.27 -4.80 -1.29
N ARG A 70 12.08 -5.21 -0.31
CA ARG A 70 13.08 -4.36 0.34
C ARG A 70 14.45 -4.62 -0.26
N ARG A 71 15.10 -3.61 -0.84
CA ARG A 71 16.46 -3.75 -1.39
C ARG A 71 17.35 -2.55 -1.07
N ARG A 72 18.67 -2.74 -1.15
CA ARG A 72 19.61 -1.62 -1.10
C ARG A 72 19.42 -0.75 -2.34
N ASP A 73 19.50 0.56 -2.14
CA ASP A 73 19.48 1.52 -3.23
C ASP A 73 20.76 1.39 -4.07
N PRO A 74 20.68 1.11 -5.38
CA PRO A 74 21.84 1.02 -6.26
C PRO A 74 22.66 2.31 -6.30
N GLY A 75 22.03 3.48 -6.14
CA GLY A 75 22.70 4.78 -6.12
C GLY A 75 23.33 5.13 -4.76
N ASN A 76 22.92 4.44 -3.69
CA ASN A 76 23.47 4.64 -2.36
C ASN A 76 23.25 3.41 -1.47
N ALA A 77 24.24 2.52 -1.37
CA ALA A 77 24.12 1.27 -0.63
C ALA A 77 23.79 1.39 0.87
N ARG A 78 23.92 2.61 1.46
CA ARG A 78 23.50 2.89 2.84
C ARG A 78 21.98 3.10 2.97
N ARG A 79 21.29 3.33 1.86
CA ARG A 79 19.84 3.54 1.80
C ARG A 79 19.14 2.25 1.39
N VAL A 80 17.89 2.15 1.81
CA VAL A 80 16.98 1.06 1.49
C VAL A 80 15.80 1.64 0.74
N ILE A 81 15.43 0.98 -0.34
CA ILE A 81 14.23 1.28 -1.12
C ILE A 81 13.23 0.14 -0.99
N TYR A 82 11.96 0.52 -0.99
CA TYR A 82 10.80 -0.35 -0.99
C TYR A 82 10.11 -0.21 -2.34
N THR A 83 9.91 -1.32 -3.04
CA THR A 83 9.17 -1.36 -4.31
C THR A 83 8.09 -2.44 -4.27
N LEU A 84 7.07 -2.34 -5.11
CA LEU A 84 6.09 -3.41 -5.23
C LEU A 84 6.66 -4.58 -6.02
N THR A 85 6.23 -5.78 -5.64
CA THR A 85 6.32 -6.99 -6.45
C THR A 85 5.17 -7.02 -7.45
N GLU A 86 5.15 -8.00 -8.37
CA GLU A 86 3.99 -8.26 -9.23
C GLU A 86 2.69 -8.45 -8.42
N LYS A 87 2.72 -9.30 -7.39
CA LYS A 87 1.60 -9.49 -6.45
C LYS A 87 1.14 -8.19 -5.79
N GLY A 88 2.05 -7.26 -5.54
CA GLY A 88 1.71 -5.94 -5.00
C GLY A 88 1.11 -4.99 -6.04
N LEU A 89 1.54 -5.09 -7.30
CA LEU A 89 0.99 -4.32 -8.42
C LEU A 89 -0.45 -4.76 -8.77
N ASP A 90 -0.77 -6.04 -8.60
CA ASP A 90 -2.11 -6.60 -8.80
C ASP A 90 -3.19 -5.96 -7.89
N LEU A 91 -2.78 -5.26 -6.83
CA LEU A 91 -3.70 -4.54 -5.93
C LEU A 91 -4.17 -3.19 -6.49
N SER A 92 -3.61 -2.75 -7.62
CA SER A 92 -3.96 -1.48 -8.27
C SER A 92 -5.47 -1.31 -8.47
N PRO A 93 -6.23 -2.27 -9.05
CA PRO A 93 -7.67 -2.11 -9.25
C PRO A 93 -8.44 -1.99 -7.94
N ALA A 94 -8.06 -2.75 -6.91
CA ALA A 94 -8.71 -2.68 -5.60
C ALA A 94 -8.49 -1.32 -4.92
N ILE A 95 -7.28 -0.77 -5.01
CA ILE A 95 -6.98 0.58 -4.49
C ILE A 95 -7.75 1.64 -5.27
N HIS A 96 -7.85 1.50 -6.60
CA HIS A 96 -8.62 2.44 -7.43
C HIS A 96 -10.11 2.46 -7.04
N GLU A 97 -10.72 1.29 -6.84
CA GLU A 97 -12.12 1.21 -6.41
C GLU A 97 -12.33 1.75 -4.99
N LEU A 98 -11.38 1.53 -4.08
CA LEU A 98 -11.43 2.14 -2.74
C LEU A 98 -11.32 3.66 -2.79
N LEU A 99 -10.48 4.20 -3.67
CA LEU A 99 -10.36 5.65 -3.88
C LEU A 99 -11.65 6.24 -4.44
N ARG A 100 -12.26 5.56 -5.43
CA ARG A 100 -13.54 5.96 -6.02
C ARG A 100 -14.67 5.92 -5.00
N TRP A 101 -14.76 4.84 -4.21
CA TRP A 101 -15.75 4.70 -3.15
C TRP A 101 -15.57 5.77 -2.07
N GLY A 102 -14.33 5.99 -1.63
CA GLY A 102 -13.98 7.02 -0.64
C GLY A 102 -14.36 8.41 -1.12
N ALA A 103 -13.96 8.81 -2.32
CA ALA A 103 -14.31 10.11 -2.88
C ALA A 103 -15.82 10.34 -3.02
N LYS A 104 -16.61 9.27 -3.20
CA LYS A 104 -18.07 9.34 -3.32
C LYS A 104 -18.78 9.47 -1.97
N HIS A 105 -18.28 8.80 -0.94
CA HIS A 105 -19.01 8.59 0.32
C HIS A 105 -18.38 9.31 1.53
N GLU A 106 -17.09 9.61 1.47
CA GLU A 106 -16.36 10.35 2.48
C GLU A 106 -16.05 11.73 1.88
N PRO A 107 -16.89 12.76 2.13
CA PRO A 107 -16.63 14.10 1.66
C PRO A 107 -15.30 14.56 2.23
N ALA A 108 -14.33 14.77 1.36
CA ALA A 108 -12.96 14.97 1.77
C ALA A 108 -12.51 16.41 1.66
N SER A 109 -11.52 16.75 2.49
CA SER A 109 -10.73 17.97 2.31
C SER A 109 -10.11 18.02 0.91
N GLU A 110 -9.88 19.24 0.44
CA GLU A 110 -9.34 19.72 -0.86
C GLU A 110 -8.28 18.82 -1.54
N VAL A 111 -7.53 18.04 -0.75
CA VAL A 111 -6.49 17.10 -1.19
C VAL A 111 -7.04 15.89 -1.98
N GLN A 112 -8.26 15.41 -1.69
CA GLN A 112 -8.79 14.22 -2.37
C GLN A 112 -9.33 14.53 -3.77
N GLU A 113 -9.86 15.74 -4.00
CA GLU A 113 -10.28 16.19 -5.34
C GLU A 113 -9.10 16.19 -6.32
N LEU A 114 -7.92 16.65 -5.88
CA LEU A 114 -6.69 16.64 -6.68
C LEU A 114 -6.22 15.23 -7.07
N LEU A 115 -6.39 14.24 -6.18
CA LEU A 115 -6.02 12.85 -6.45
C LEU A 115 -7.00 12.18 -7.40
N ALA A 116 -8.31 12.37 -7.21
CA ALA A 116 -9.34 11.88 -8.12
C ALA A 116 -9.14 12.43 -9.54
N GLN A 117 -8.82 13.73 -9.67
CA GLN A 117 -8.54 14.36 -10.96
C GLN A 117 -7.29 13.78 -11.65
N ARG A 118 -6.23 13.46 -10.88
CA ARG A 118 -5.01 12.84 -11.43
C ARG A 118 -5.24 11.40 -11.87
N LEU A 119 -6.01 10.62 -11.12
CA LEU A 119 -6.31 9.23 -11.46
C LEU A 119 -7.19 9.12 -12.71
N ASN A 120 -8.16 10.02 -12.87
CA ASN A 120 -8.99 10.07 -14.08
C ASN A 120 -8.20 10.39 -15.36
N LYS A 121 -7.05 11.06 -15.24
CA LYS A 121 -6.17 11.35 -16.40
C LYS A 121 -5.27 10.17 -16.78
N ILE A 122 -4.86 9.35 -15.81
CA ILE A 122 -3.98 8.19 -16.06
C ILE A 122 -4.73 7.03 -16.74
N SER A 123 -6.05 6.94 -16.56
CA SER A 123 -6.88 5.93 -17.25
C SER A 123 -7.31 6.31 -18.67
N GLN A 124 -6.79 7.41 -19.23
CA GLN A 124 -7.08 7.90 -20.59
C GLN A 124 -5.84 7.94 -21.51
N ASP A 125 -4.69 7.46 -21.02
CA ASP A 125 -3.45 7.23 -21.76
C ASP A 125 -3.12 5.71 -21.74
#